data_AF-A0A7Y5HC75-F1
#
_entry.id   AF-A0A7Y5HC75-F1
#
_cell.length_a   1.000
_cell.length_b   1.000
_cell.length_c   1.000
_cell.angle_alpha   90.00
_cell.angle_beta   90.00
_cell.angle_gamma   90.00
#
_symmetry.space_group_name_H-M   'P 1'
#
loop_
_entity.id
_entity.type
_entity.pdbx_description
1 polymer ?
#
loop_
_entity_poly.entity_id
_entity_poly.type
_entity_poly.pdbx_seq_one_letter_code
_entity_poly.pdbx_strand_id
1 'polypeptide(L)'
;MRFLAAAAVALLSLAASAQQVPVKIVEVKGKDFPKLQGVSASYEIEADCDTKTLQAVAATLEDLRARFAQEFRNRISAEALKSVLQVRFYKTQQAMMANMRGPGGGPGGPGGPPGGGPGGGGPGGYYDPGTRTLHACLEQPAGDDWQFVLRHESTHQLLHNLLSIGGGQPGISSSLWFNEGFASYWAMTRWKGRAVSEDDVPAKLLEEFKRSNDAKTLMPLKELIGGRPDPSAMRAYYAQGWALCRFLRHHAQHRKQFAAWLDRERDGKITWDDFVEVFGIKDAAAFESDLIRATISLK
;
A
#
# COMPACT_ATOMS: atom_id res chain seq x y z
N MET A 1 27.20 -34.58 -18.64
CA MET A 1 26.66 -34.49 -17.26
C MET A 1 26.91 -33.08 -16.76
N ARG A 2 25.96 -32.23 -16.36
CA ARG A 2 24.50 -32.28 -16.16
C ARG A 2 24.01 -30.82 -16.34
N PHE A 3 22.96 -30.65 -17.15
CA PHE A 3 21.95 -29.59 -17.14
C PHE A 3 22.33 -28.19 -16.60
N LEU A 4 23.03 -27.40 -17.41
CA LEU A 4 22.79 -25.96 -17.49
C LEU A 4 21.80 -25.72 -18.64
N ALA A 5 20.62 -26.31 -18.53
CA ALA A 5 19.48 -25.83 -19.29
C ALA A 5 19.13 -24.49 -18.66
N ALA A 6 19.69 -23.44 -19.27
CA ALA A 6 19.31 -22.07 -19.01
C ALA A 6 17.79 -22.01 -19.00
N ALA A 7 17.23 -21.85 -17.81
CA ALA A 7 15.93 -21.24 -17.63
C ALA A 7 16.07 -19.78 -18.09
N ALA A 8 16.26 -19.60 -19.40
CA ALA A 8 15.72 -18.50 -20.17
C ALA A 8 14.19 -18.63 -20.15
N VAL A 9 13.62 -18.73 -18.95
CA VAL A 9 12.23 -18.40 -18.71
C VAL A 9 12.19 -16.94 -19.05
N ALA A 10 11.46 -16.64 -20.11
CA ALA A 10 11.08 -15.32 -20.57
C ALA A 10 10.91 -14.33 -19.40
N LEU A 11 12.01 -13.71 -18.97
CA LEU A 11 12.05 -12.34 -18.52
C LEU A 11 11.80 -11.51 -19.78
N LEU A 12 10.58 -11.68 -20.31
CA LEU A 12 9.95 -10.81 -21.27
C LEU A 12 10.30 -9.41 -20.84
N SER A 13 10.94 -8.71 -21.76
CA SER A 13 11.36 -7.35 -21.67
C SER A 13 10.31 -6.47 -20.97
N LEU A 14 10.41 -6.33 -19.64
CA LEU A 14 9.79 -5.25 -18.85
C LEU A 14 10.43 -3.88 -19.18
N ALA A 15 10.91 -3.73 -20.41
CA ALA A 15 11.43 -2.52 -21.01
C ALA A 15 10.43 -1.91 -22.00
N ALA A 16 9.34 -2.60 -22.32
CA ALA A 16 8.31 -2.06 -23.18
C ALA A 16 7.71 -0.81 -22.51
N SER A 17 7.65 0.29 -23.26
CA SER A 17 6.70 1.37 -22.98
C SER A 17 5.38 0.73 -22.57
N ALA A 18 4.71 1.25 -21.53
CA ALA A 18 3.43 0.74 -21.05
C ALA A 18 2.39 0.75 -22.19
N GLN A 19 2.47 -0.23 -23.06
CA GLN A 19 1.49 -0.49 -24.09
C GLN A 19 0.35 -1.06 -23.27
N GLN A 20 -0.67 -0.22 -23.07
CA GLN A 20 -1.80 -0.55 -22.23
C GLN A 20 -2.30 -1.92 -22.65
N VAL A 21 -2.16 -2.90 -21.76
CA VAL A 21 -2.74 -4.22 -22.00
C VAL A 21 -4.24 -3.99 -22.13
N PRO A 22 -4.86 -4.38 -23.25
CA PRO A 22 -6.27 -4.08 -23.47
C PRO A 22 -7.10 -4.75 -22.37
N VAL A 23 -7.81 -3.92 -21.61
CA VAL A 23 -8.72 -4.36 -20.55
C VAL A 23 -9.97 -4.93 -21.21
N LYS A 24 -10.30 -6.18 -20.93
CA LYS A 24 -11.60 -6.72 -21.35
C LYS A 24 -12.66 -6.22 -20.38
N ILE A 25 -13.51 -5.31 -20.85
CA ILE A 25 -14.64 -4.77 -20.08
C ILE A 25 -15.92 -5.44 -20.54
N VAL A 26 -16.71 -5.93 -19.59
CA VAL A 26 -17.99 -6.59 -19.83
C VAL A 26 -19.06 -5.94 -18.96
N GLU A 27 -20.24 -5.68 -19.52
CA GLU A 27 -21.41 -5.27 -18.73
C GLU A 27 -21.97 -6.47 -17.97
N VAL A 28 -22.26 -6.27 -16.68
CA VAL A 28 -22.83 -7.30 -15.82
C VAL A 28 -24.33 -7.03 -15.66
N LYS A 29 -25.15 -8.03 -15.99
CA LYS A 29 -26.62 -7.94 -15.81
C LYS A 29 -26.96 -8.20 -14.35
N GLY A 30 -27.18 -7.14 -13.58
CA GLY A 30 -27.60 -7.17 -12.18
C GLY A 30 -28.28 -5.86 -11.78
N LYS A 31 -29.04 -5.86 -10.67
CA LYS A 31 -29.77 -4.65 -10.24
C LYS A 31 -28.90 -3.64 -9.47
N ASP A 32 -27.90 -4.11 -8.72
CA ASP A 32 -27.20 -3.28 -7.73
C ASP A 32 -25.69 -3.16 -7.97
N PHE A 33 -24.92 -4.25 -7.78
CA PHE A 33 -23.47 -4.30 -7.99
C PHE A 33 -23.04 -5.73 -8.41
N PRO A 34 -22.05 -5.88 -9.30
CA PRO A 34 -21.39 -4.84 -10.10
C PRO A 34 -22.16 -4.49 -11.38
N LYS A 35 -21.82 -3.36 -12.01
CA LYS A 35 -22.34 -2.95 -13.33
C LYS A 35 -21.37 -3.29 -14.45
N LEU A 36 -20.08 -3.16 -14.19
CA LEU A 36 -19.01 -3.48 -15.13
C LEU A 36 -18.04 -4.47 -14.49
N GLN A 37 -17.45 -5.33 -15.31
CA GLN A 37 -16.34 -6.19 -14.94
C GLN A 37 -15.15 -5.93 -15.86
N GLY A 38 -13.99 -5.66 -15.28
CA GLY A 38 -12.71 -5.56 -15.98
C GLY A 38 -11.83 -6.75 -15.65
N VAL A 39 -11.29 -7.44 -16.65
CA VAL A 39 -10.43 -8.62 -16.45
C VAL A 39 -9.15 -8.49 -17.26
N SER A 40 -8.01 -8.80 -16.62
CA SER A 40 -6.70 -9.00 -17.25
C SER A 40 -5.98 -10.18 -16.59
N ALA A 41 -4.73 -10.43 -16.98
CA ALA A 41 -3.87 -11.39 -16.26
C ALA A 41 -3.43 -10.88 -14.87
N SER A 42 -3.59 -9.58 -14.60
CA SER A 42 -3.11 -8.91 -13.38
C SER A 42 -4.23 -8.62 -12.38
N TYR A 43 -5.48 -8.47 -12.83
CA TYR A 43 -6.62 -8.13 -11.96
C TYR A 43 -7.96 -8.68 -12.45
N GLU A 44 -8.89 -8.70 -11.50
CA GLU A 44 -10.33 -8.81 -11.69
C GLU A 44 -10.99 -7.66 -10.94
N ILE A 45 -11.70 -6.80 -11.68
CA ILE A 45 -12.34 -5.60 -11.16
C ILE A 45 -13.85 -5.75 -11.32
N GLU A 46 -14.58 -5.71 -10.21
CA GLU A 46 -16.02 -5.52 -10.17
C GLU A 46 -16.30 -4.04 -9.87
N ALA A 47 -17.03 -3.33 -10.74
CA ALA A 47 -17.19 -1.88 -10.60
C ALA A 47 -18.62 -1.38 -10.77
N ASP A 48 -18.95 -0.34 -10.01
CA ASP A 48 -20.11 0.54 -10.19
C ASP A 48 -19.64 1.94 -10.61
N CYS A 49 -19.18 2.07 -11.85
CA CYS A 49 -18.77 3.32 -12.46
C CYS A 49 -18.97 3.24 -13.99
N ASP A 50 -18.65 4.31 -14.72
CA ASP A 50 -18.64 4.29 -16.18
C ASP A 50 -17.38 3.59 -16.74
N THR A 51 -17.41 3.24 -18.03
CA THR A 51 -16.31 2.54 -18.71
C THR A 51 -14.99 3.31 -18.68
N LYS A 52 -15.03 4.65 -18.77
CA LYS A 52 -13.82 5.49 -18.77
C LYS A 52 -13.14 5.46 -17.39
N THR A 53 -13.94 5.51 -16.33
CA THR A 53 -13.47 5.39 -14.95
C THR A 53 -12.90 4.00 -14.70
N LEU A 54 -13.56 2.93 -15.14
CA LEU A 54 -13.03 1.57 -15.04
C LEU A 54 -11.69 1.41 -15.79
N GLN A 55 -11.54 2.01 -16.97
CA GLN A 55 -10.26 2.03 -17.69
C GLN A 55 -9.16 2.75 -16.89
N ALA A 56 -9.48 3.85 -16.21
CA ALA A 56 -8.52 4.57 -15.37
C ALA A 56 -8.12 3.77 -14.11
N VAL A 57 -9.07 3.06 -13.48
CA VAL A 57 -8.82 2.11 -12.38
C VAL A 57 -7.86 1.03 -12.87
N ALA A 58 -8.19 0.37 -13.97
CA ALA A 58 -7.39 -0.71 -14.55
C ALA A 58 -5.97 -0.25 -14.92
N ALA A 59 -5.82 0.92 -15.54
CA ALA A 59 -4.52 1.51 -15.87
C ALA A 59 -3.69 1.81 -14.61
N THR A 60 -4.34 2.29 -13.54
CA THR A 60 -3.68 2.55 -12.25
C THR A 60 -3.16 1.27 -11.61
N LEU A 61 -3.95 0.19 -11.66
CA LEU A 61 -3.58 -1.12 -11.13
C LEU A 61 -2.44 -1.78 -11.92
N GLU A 62 -2.48 -1.73 -13.26
CA GLU A 62 -1.39 -2.25 -14.10
C GLU A 62 -0.09 -1.48 -13.84
N ASP A 63 -0.11 -0.14 -13.82
CA ASP A 63 1.09 0.66 -13.55
C ASP A 63 1.67 0.31 -12.18
N LEU A 64 0.86 0.38 -11.12
CA LEU A 64 1.32 0.09 -9.77
C LEU A 64 1.90 -1.32 -9.65
N ARG A 65 1.19 -2.35 -10.14
CA ARG A 65 1.65 -3.74 -10.09
C ARG A 65 2.94 -3.92 -10.88
N ALA A 66 3.05 -3.36 -12.08
CA ALA A 66 4.25 -3.48 -12.90
C ALA A 66 5.47 -2.85 -12.21
N ARG A 67 5.30 -1.66 -11.62
CA ARG A 67 6.36 -1.00 -10.83
C ARG A 67 6.77 -1.83 -9.62
N PHE A 68 5.79 -2.36 -8.88
CA PHE A 68 6.02 -3.18 -7.70
C PHE A 68 6.76 -4.47 -8.05
N ALA A 69 6.29 -5.18 -9.08
CA ALA A 69 6.93 -6.39 -9.57
C ALA A 69 8.35 -6.13 -10.08
N GLN A 70 8.58 -5.01 -10.76
CA GLN A 70 9.90 -4.63 -11.25
C GLN A 70 10.87 -4.36 -10.08
N GLU A 71 10.44 -3.60 -9.08
CA GLU A 71 11.26 -3.25 -7.90
C GLU A 71 11.64 -4.52 -7.12
N PHE A 72 10.68 -5.42 -6.90
CA PHE A 72 10.87 -6.61 -6.07
C PHE A 72 11.07 -7.89 -6.86
N ARG A 73 11.48 -7.81 -8.13
CA ARG A 73 11.63 -8.98 -9.03
C ARG A 73 12.48 -10.13 -8.48
N ASN A 74 13.46 -9.81 -7.61
CA ASN A 74 14.35 -10.80 -7.00
C ASN A 74 13.76 -11.41 -5.71
N ARG A 75 12.60 -10.94 -5.26
CA ARG A 75 11.92 -11.33 -4.02
C ARG A 75 10.55 -11.96 -4.27
N ILE A 76 9.98 -11.79 -5.47
CA ILE A 76 8.68 -12.34 -5.85
C ILE A 76 8.91 -13.67 -6.56
N SER A 77 8.20 -14.72 -6.12
CA SER A 77 8.25 -16.02 -6.78
C SER A 77 7.48 -16.00 -8.10
N ALA A 78 7.83 -16.89 -9.04
CA ALA A 78 7.08 -17.03 -10.29
C ALA A 78 5.61 -17.40 -10.07
N GLU A 79 5.30 -18.08 -8.96
CA GLU A 79 3.93 -18.40 -8.58
C GLU A 79 3.18 -17.17 -8.05
N ALA A 80 3.83 -16.39 -7.18
CA ALA A 80 3.25 -15.16 -6.66
C ALA A 80 2.94 -14.15 -7.79
N LEU A 81 3.77 -14.07 -8.83
CA LEU A 81 3.50 -13.23 -10.01
C LEU A 81 2.22 -13.60 -10.77
N LYS A 82 1.66 -14.80 -10.58
CA LYS A 82 0.36 -15.20 -11.16
C LYS A 82 -0.83 -14.73 -10.33
N SER A 83 -0.62 -14.24 -9.11
CA SER A 83 -1.71 -13.78 -8.25
C SER A 83 -2.44 -12.60 -8.91
N VAL A 84 -3.76 -12.65 -8.96
CA VAL A 84 -4.62 -11.61 -9.52
C VAL A 84 -5.04 -10.64 -8.41
N LEU A 85 -5.02 -9.34 -8.67
CA LEU A 85 -5.60 -8.33 -7.78
C LEU A 85 -7.13 -8.37 -7.89
N GLN A 86 -7.78 -8.73 -6.79
CA GLN A 86 -9.24 -8.75 -6.68
C GLN A 86 -9.71 -7.38 -6.18
N VAL A 87 -10.52 -6.68 -6.98
CA VAL A 87 -10.93 -5.30 -6.72
C VAL A 87 -12.43 -5.13 -6.84
N ARG A 88 -13.05 -4.53 -5.83
CA ARG A 88 -14.42 -4.00 -5.85
C ARG A 88 -14.40 -2.49 -5.78
N PHE A 89 -14.79 -1.84 -6.87
CA PHE A 89 -14.76 -0.39 -7.03
C PHE A 89 -16.18 0.20 -7.04
N TYR A 90 -16.56 0.85 -5.95
CA TYR A 90 -17.92 1.34 -5.74
C TYR A 90 -18.06 2.79 -6.19
N LYS A 91 -19.27 3.22 -6.56
CA LYS A 91 -19.53 4.64 -6.76
C LYS A 91 -19.37 5.43 -5.47
N THR A 92 -19.97 4.95 -4.38
CA THR A 92 -20.06 5.66 -3.10
C THR A 92 -19.56 4.80 -1.93
N GLN A 93 -19.12 5.46 -0.86
CA GLN A 93 -18.80 4.77 0.39
C GLN A 93 -20.01 4.00 0.96
N GLN A 94 -21.22 4.56 0.85
CA GLN A 94 -22.42 3.90 1.35
C GLN A 94 -22.65 2.55 0.65
N ALA A 95 -22.44 2.48 -0.67
CA ALA A 95 -22.53 1.24 -1.43
C ALA A 95 -21.45 0.23 -1.02
N MET A 96 -20.22 0.70 -0.80
CA MET A 96 -19.13 -0.13 -0.28
C MET A 96 -19.50 -0.75 1.08
N MET A 97 -19.94 0.06 2.03
CA MET A 97 -20.30 -0.39 3.38
C MET A 97 -21.52 -1.33 3.37
N ALA A 98 -22.50 -1.09 2.50
CA ALA A 98 -23.64 -1.98 2.34
C ALA A 98 -23.21 -3.37 1.82
N ASN A 99 -22.30 -3.41 0.84
CA ASN A 99 -21.78 -4.66 0.30
C ASN A 99 -20.94 -5.44 1.32
N MET A 100 -20.08 -4.75 2.07
CA MET A 100 -19.20 -5.37 3.09
C MET A 100 -19.96 -5.95 4.29
N ARG A 101 -21.13 -5.42 4.62
CA ARG A 101 -21.97 -5.96 5.72
C ARG A 101 -22.65 -7.28 5.34
N GLY A 102 -22.86 -7.54 4.05
CA GLY A 102 -23.54 -8.74 3.56
C GLY A 102 -24.97 -8.93 4.11
N PRO A 103 -25.73 -9.93 3.62
CA PRO A 103 -27.07 -10.23 4.12
C PRO A 103 -27.09 -10.93 5.49
N GLY A 104 -25.93 -11.23 6.09
CA GLY A 104 -25.81 -11.90 7.39
C GLY A 104 -24.61 -11.48 8.25
N GLY A 105 -23.84 -10.47 7.82
CA GLY A 105 -22.68 -9.97 8.57
C GLY A 105 -23.10 -8.93 9.59
N GLY A 106 -23.40 -9.40 10.81
CA GLY A 106 -23.41 -8.53 11.98
C GLY A 106 -22.05 -7.82 12.15
N PRO A 107 -22.02 -6.60 12.70
CA PRO A 107 -20.79 -5.84 12.89
C PRO A 107 -19.94 -6.50 13.99
N GLY A 108 -19.01 -7.39 13.65
CA GLY A 108 -18.23 -8.04 14.71
C GLY A 108 -17.24 -9.13 14.36
N GLY A 109 -16.86 -9.31 13.09
CA GLY A 109 -15.63 -10.05 12.81
C GLY A 109 -14.46 -9.34 13.52
N PRO A 110 -13.51 -10.04 14.16
CA PRO A 110 -12.39 -9.46 14.94
C PRO A 110 -11.33 -8.71 14.08
N GLY A 111 -11.78 -8.10 12.98
CA GLY A 111 -10.94 -7.44 11.99
C GLY A 111 -11.69 -6.41 11.16
N GLY A 112 -12.79 -5.84 11.67
CA GLY A 112 -13.42 -4.68 11.04
C GLY A 112 -12.43 -3.51 10.94
N PRO A 113 -12.54 -2.65 9.91
CA PRO A 113 -11.59 -1.59 9.65
C PRO A 113 -11.43 -0.71 10.90
N PRO A 114 -10.20 -0.51 11.41
CA PRO A 114 -9.97 0.40 12.52
C PRO A 114 -10.28 1.83 12.07
N GLY A 115 -11.26 2.44 12.75
CA GLY A 115 -11.44 3.89 12.91
C GLY A 115 -11.29 4.77 11.66
N GLY A 116 -12.42 5.17 11.08
CA GLY A 116 -12.47 6.42 10.33
C GLY A 116 -11.97 7.58 11.22
N GLY A 117 -11.05 8.38 10.70
CA GLY A 117 -10.49 9.53 11.42
C GLY A 117 -11.57 10.56 11.81
N PRO A 118 -11.19 11.60 12.58
CA PRO A 118 -12.13 12.59 13.08
C PRO A 118 -12.78 13.35 11.90
N GLY A 119 -14.04 13.01 11.63
CA GLY A 119 -14.78 13.44 10.44
C GLY A 119 -16.01 12.58 10.08
N GLY A 120 -16.20 11.42 10.71
CA GLY A 120 -17.45 10.63 10.63
C GLY A 120 -17.72 9.91 9.30
N GLY A 121 -16.98 10.25 8.24
CA GLY A 121 -16.88 9.42 7.04
C GLY A 121 -15.98 8.22 7.32
N GLY A 122 -16.42 7.01 6.98
CA GLY A 122 -15.58 5.81 7.13
C GLY A 122 -14.32 5.85 6.24
N PRO A 123 -13.55 4.77 6.14
CA PRO A 123 -12.41 4.75 5.23
C PRO A 123 -12.87 4.79 3.76
N GLY A 124 -12.10 5.48 2.92
CA GLY A 124 -12.33 5.59 1.47
C GLY A 124 -12.04 4.32 0.67
N GLY A 125 -11.37 3.38 1.32
CA GLY A 125 -11.01 2.06 0.82
C GLY A 125 -10.63 1.13 1.96
N TYR A 126 -10.53 -0.15 1.68
CA TYR A 126 -10.17 -1.19 2.64
C TYR A 126 -9.70 -2.43 1.89
N TYR A 127 -8.51 -2.91 2.21
CA TYR A 127 -8.07 -4.24 1.82
C TYR A 127 -8.49 -5.29 2.86
N ASP A 128 -9.30 -6.26 2.45
CA ASP A 128 -9.64 -7.42 3.28
C ASP A 128 -8.63 -8.55 3.06
N PRO A 129 -7.75 -8.86 4.01
CA PRO A 129 -6.80 -9.97 3.87
C PRO A 129 -7.49 -11.34 3.85
N GLY A 130 -8.68 -11.47 4.46
CA GLY A 130 -9.40 -12.74 4.55
C GLY A 130 -9.99 -13.19 3.21
N THR A 131 -10.61 -12.26 2.49
CA THR A 131 -11.12 -12.49 1.12
C THR A 131 -10.12 -12.13 0.03
N ARG A 132 -8.97 -11.56 0.43
CA ARG A 132 -7.95 -10.97 -0.47
C ARG A 132 -8.54 -9.98 -1.46
N THR A 133 -9.60 -9.28 -1.07
CA THR A 133 -10.32 -8.33 -1.92
C THR A 133 -10.07 -6.92 -1.45
N LEU A 134 -9.73 -6.05 -2.40
CA LEU A 134 -9.64 -4.62 -2.20
C LEU A 134 -11.01 -3.99 -2.43
N HIS A 135 -11.41 -3.10 -1.54
CA HIS A 135 -12.60 -2.27 -1.66
C HIS A 135 -12.16 -0.81 -1.76
N ALA A 136 -12.66 -0.06 -2.73
CA ALA A 136 -12.43 1.39 -2.83
C ALA A 136 -13.63 2.06 -3.48
N CYS A 137 -13.88 3.34 -3.17
CA CYS A 137 -14.96 4.09 -3.79
C CYS A 137 -14.48 5.25 -4.67
N LEU A 138 -15.30 5.65 -5.63
CA LEU A 138 -15.03 6.82 -6.47
C LEU A 138 -15.27 8.12 -5.69
N GLU A 139 -16.41 8.22 -5.02
CA GLU A 139 -16.78 9.36 -4.18
C GLU A 139 -16.15 9.19 -2.80
N GLN A 140 -15.00 9.87 -2.61
CA GLN A 140 -14.20 9.78 -1.40
C GLN A 140 -14.79 10.66 -0.28
N PRO A 141 -15.04 10.11 0.93
CA PRO A 141 -15.77 10.78 2.00
C PRO A 141 -15.04 12.02 2.55
N ALA A 142 -13.71 12.01 2.54
CA ALA A 142 -12.87 13.12 2.99
C ALA A 142 -12.39 14.02 1.82
N GLY A 143 -12.93 13.83 0.62
CA GLY A 143 -12.48 14.55 -0.58
C GLY A 143 -11.08 14.15 -1.06
N ASP A 144 -10.60 12.97 -0.65
CA ASP A 144 -9.34 12.42 -1.13
C ASP A 144 -9.42 12.01 -2.61
N ASP A 145 -8.26 11.86 -3.25
CA ASP A 145 -8.18 11.34 -4.60
C ASP A 145 -8.41 9.82 -4.56
N TRP A 146 -9.42 9.33 -5.28
CA TRP A 146 -9.69 7.88 -5.37
C TRP A 146 -8.50 7.11 -5.93
N GLN A 147 -7.65 7.73 -6.76
CA GLN A 147 -6.43 7.08 -7.28
C GLN A 147 -5.42 6.85 -6.17
N PHE A 148 -5.27 7.81 -5.25
CA PHE A 148 -4.41 7.66 -4.09
C PHE A 148 -4.90 6.50 -3.22
N VAL A 149 -6.19 6.49 -2.87
CA VAL A 149 -6.78 5.42 -2.04
C VAL A 149 -6.68 4.06 -2.73
N LEU A 150 -7.00 3.97 -4.01
CA LEU A 150 -6.85 2.74 -4.79
C LEU A 150 -5.42 2.23 -4.74
N ARG A 151 -4.41 3.10 -4.93
CA ARG A 151 -3.00 2.70 -4.88
C ARG A 151 -2.56 2.30 -3.47
N HIS A 152 -3.04 2.98 -2.43
CA HIS A 152 -2.76 2.66 -1.03
C HIS A 152 -3.25 1.25 -0.70
N GLU A 153 -4.54 0.99 -0.90
CA GLU A 153 -5.13 -0.31 -0.64
C GLU A 153 -4.53 -1.41 -1.53
N SER A 154 -4.22 -1.09 -2.79
CA SER A 154 -3.58 -2.05 -3.70
C SER A 154 -2.18 -2.43 -3.24
N THR A 155 -1.48 -1.50 -2.56
CA THR A 155 -0.17 -1.79 -1.99
C THR A 155 -0.27 -2.83 -0.87
N HIS A 156 -1.30 -2.76 -0.02
CA HIS A 156 -1.55 -3.83 0.97
C HIS A 156 -1.78 -5.18 0.30
N GLN A 157 -2.59 -5.22 -0.76
CA GLN A 157 -2.83 -6.45 -1.52
C GLN A 157 -1.56 -6.98 -2.19
N LEU A 158 -0.70 -6.10 -2.72
CA LEU A 158 0.58 -6.47 -3.34
C LEU A 158 1.59 -6.97 -2.29
N LEU A 159 1.67 -6.33 -1.12
CA LEU A 159 2.46 -6.82 0.01
C LEU A 159 2.04 -8.25 0.38
N HIS A 160 0.73 -8.49 0.54
CA HIS A 160 0.20 -9.81 0.87
C HIS A 160 0.48 -10.82 -0.23
N ASN A 161 0.06 -10.53 -1.45
CA ASN A 161 0.08 -11.51 -2.54
C ASN A 161 1.49 -11.78 -3.08
N LEU A 162 2.32 -10.76 -3.20
CA LEU A 162 3.61 -10.86 -3.88
C LEU A 162 4.80 -11.06 -2.93
N LEU A 163 4.72 -10.51 -1.71
CA LEU A 163 5.80 -10.59 -0.73
C LEU A 163 5.45 -11.40 0.51
N SER A 164 4.19 -11.85 0.64
CA SER A 164 3.69 -12.54 1.84
C SER A 164 3.86 -11.70 3.11
N ILE A 165 3.78 -10.37 2.98
CA ILE A 165 3.82 -9.41 4.10
C ILE A 165 2.40 -8.93 4.38
N GLY A 166 2.00 -8.87 5.65
CA GLY A 166 0.70 -8.29 6.02
C GLY A 166 -0.51 -9.13 5.60
N GLY A 167 -0.32 -10.43 5.33
CA GLY A 167 -1.38 -11.36 4.93
C GLY A 167 -2.38 -11.75 6.02
N GLY A 168 -2.38 -11.03 7.14
CA GLY A 168 -3.33 -11.14 8.24
C GLY A 168 -3.69 -9.75 8.78
N GLN A 169 -4.57 -9.70 9.78
CA GLN A 169 -4.95 -8.43 10.43
C GLN A 169 -3.70 -7.63 10.86
N PRO A 170 -3.71 -6.29 10.77
CA PRO A 170 -2.59 -5.46 11.23
C PRO A 170 -2.13 -5.84 12.63
N GLY A 171 -0.82 -6.08 12.79
CA GLY A 171 -0.21 -6.57 14.04
C GLY A 171 -0.16 -8.09 14.22
N ILE A 172 -0.70 -8.90 13.30
CA ILE A 172 -0.52 -10.37 13.31
C ILE A 172 0.71 -10.79 12.50
N SER A 173 0.97 -10.13 11.37
CA SER A 173 2.05 -10.52 10.44
C SER A 173 2.90 -9.37 9.90
N SER A 174 2.56 -8.13 10.20
CA SER A 174 3.37 -6.95 9.83
C SER A 174 3.17 -5.84 10.84
N SER A 175 4.21 -5.03 11.05
CA SER A 175 4.11 -3.86 11.91
C SER A 175 3.19 -2.81 11.27
N LEU A 176 2.32 -2.19 12.09
CA LEU A 176 1.31 -1.26 11.58
C LEU A 176 1.96 -0.06 10.87
N TRP A 177 3.07 0.47 11.40
CA TRP A 177 3.74 1.63 10.81
C TRP A 177 4.30 1.30 9.43
N PHE A 178 4.83 0.08 9.26
CA PHE A 178 5.41 -0.36 8.00
C PHE A 178 4.29 -0.58 7.00
N ASN A 179 3.26 -1.35 7.37
CA ASN A 179 2.15 -1.65 6.47
C ASN A 179 1.49 -0.36 5.95
N GLU A 180 1.16 0.57 6.84
CA GLU A 180 0.48 1.81 6.49
C GLU A 180 1.41 2.86 5.87
N GLY A 181 2.61 3.00 6.42
CA GLY A 181 3.62 3.94 5.92
C GLY A 181 4.14 3.56 4.54
N PHE A 182 4.29 2.26 4.28
CA PHE A 182 4.74 1.75 2.99
C PHE A 182 3.64 1.83 1.93
N ALA A 183 2.38 1.55 2.29
CA ALA A 183 1.22 1.80 1.43
C ALA A 183 1.11 3.28 1.06
N SER A 184 1.22 4.18 2.05
CA SER A 184 1.24 5.64 1.83
C SER A 184 2.40 6.06 0.91
N TYR A 185 3.58 5.50 1.13
CA TYR A 185 4.76 5.74 0.30
C TYR A 185 4.54 5.32 -1.15
N TRP A 186 4.06 4.10 -1.41
CA TRP A 186 3.81 3.61 -2.77
C TRP A 186 2.67 4.33 -3.47
N ALA A 187 1.60 4.67 -2.74
CA ALA A 187 0.46 5.37 -3.29
C ALA A 187 0.82 6.74 -3.88
N MET A 188 1.78 7.42 -3.26
CA MET A 188 2.22 8.76 -3.65
C MET A 188 3.49 8.76 -4.50
N THR A 189 4.15 7.62 -4.64
CA THR A 189 5.39 7.55 -5.43
C THR A 189 5.10 7.71 -6.92
N ARG A 190 5.69 8.73 -7.53
CA ARG A 190 5.83 8.83 -8.99
C ARG A 190 7.11 8.18 -9.48
N TRP A 191 7.06 7.72 -10.73
CA TRP A 191 8.15 6.99 -11.37
C TRP A 191 8.66 7.76 -12.59
N LYS A 192 9.97 7.96 -12.67
CA LYS A 192 10.67 8.49 -13.85
C LYS A 192 11.37 7.33 -14.54
N GLY A 193 10.75 6.79 -15.59
CA GLY A 193 11.23 5.56 -16.21
C GLY A 193 11.21 4.42 -15.19
N ARG A 194 12.35 3.79 -14.90
CA ARG A 194 12.46 2.66 -13.97
C ARG A 194 12.73 3.06 -12.51
N ALA A 195 13.02 4.33 -12.25
CA ALA A 195 13.38 4.81 -10.93
C ALA A 195 12.21 5.53 -10.27
N VAL A 196 12.15 5.45 -8.94
CA VAL A 196 11.33 6.36 -8.15
C VAL A 196 11.82 7.78 -8.37
N SER A 197 10.90 8.70 -8.62
CA SER A 197 11.20 10.13 -8.64
C SER A 197 11.44 10.60 -7.20
N GLU A 198 12.68 10.98 -6.87
CA GLU A 198 12.99 11.54 -5.55
C GLU A 198 12.40 12.94 -5.34
N ASP A 199 12.14 13.65 -6.44
CA ASP A 199 11.61 15.02 -6.49
C ASP A 199 10.10 15.10 -6.22
N ASP A 200 9.39 13.97 -6.22
CA ASP A 200 7.94 13.98 -6.09
C ASP A 200 7.55 13.65 -4.65
N VAL A 201 7.54 14.70 -3.83
CA VAL A 201 7.21 14.62 -2.41
C VAL A 201 5.75 15.02 -2.23
N PRO A 202 4.89 14.15 -1.66
CA PRO A 202 3.49 14.48 -1.46
C PRO A 202 3.33 15.61 -0.45
N ALA A 203 2.85 16.76 -0.95
CA ALA A 203 2.64 17.96 -0.13
C ALA A 203 1.83 17.67 1.13
N LYS A 204 0.70 16.94 1.03
CA LYS A 204 -0.18 16.66 2.17
C LYS A 204 0.50 15.90 3.33
N LEU A 205 1.25 14.82 3.05
CA LEU A 205 1.93 14.06 4.11
C LEU A 205 3.15 14.80 4.64
N LEU A 206 3.88 15.51 3.78
CA LEU A 206 5.01 16.33 4.20
C LEU A 206 4.55 17.48 5.11
N GLU A 207 3.47 18.17 4.74
CA GLU A 207 2.86 19.24 5.55
C GLU A 207 2.38 18.70 6.90
N GLU A 208 1.71 17.54 6.90
CA GLU A 208 1.26 16.90 8.15
C GLU A 208 2.43 16.50 9.06
N PHE A 209 3.52 15.98 8.47
CA PHE A 209 4.74 15.65 9.19
C PHE A 209 5.38 16.91 9.79
N LYS A 210 5.54 17.97 8.98
CA LYS A 210 6.09 19.27 9.42
C LYS A 210 5.24 19.87 10.54
N ARG A 211 3.92 19.88 10.37
CA ARG A 211 2.96 20.35 11.39
C ARG A 211 3.09 19.60 12.70
N SER A 212 3.20 18.27 12.65
CA SER A 212 3.39 17.42 13.85
C SER A 212 4.76 17.65 14.51
N ASN A 213 5.82 17.87 13.72
CA ASN A 213 7.14 18.23 14.23
C ASN A 213 7.15 19.58 14.96
N ASP A 214 6.49 20.59 14.37
CA ASP A 214 6.45 21.94 14.91
C ASP A 214 5.62 21.99 16.19
N ALA A 215 4.52 21.22 16.23
CA ALA A 215 3.69 21.03 17.41
C ALA A 215 4.31 20.12 18.48
N LYS A 216 5.47 19.49 18.21
CA LYS A 216 6.11 18.49 19.09
C LYS A 216 5.18 17.31 19.42
N THR A 217 4.39 16.89 18.45
CA THR A 217 3.45 15.77 18.54
C THR A 217 3.84 14.58 17.66
N LEU A 218 5.04 14.57 17.08
CA LEU A 218 5.58 13.35 16.47
C LEU A 218 5.67 12.26 17.54
N MET A 219 5.25 11.05 17.17
CA MET A 219 5.34 9.90 18.05
C MET A 219 6.81 9.51 18.21
N PRO A 220 7.30 9.24 19.43
CA PRO A 220 8.66 8.72 19.60
C PRO A 220 8.87 7.47 18.75
N LEU A 221 10.01 7.36 18.08
CA LEU A 221 10.27 6.26 17.14
C LEU A 221 9.97 4.87 17.70
N LYS A 222 10.31 4.59 18.97
CA LYS A 222 10.00 3.30 19.61
C LYS A 222 8.49 3.03 19.68
N GLU A 223 7.70 4.06 19.97
CA GLU A 223 6.23 3.97 20.00
C GLU A 223 5.66 3.83 18.59
N LEU A 224 6.26 4.47 17.58
CA LEU A 224 5.86 4.28 16.18
C LEU A 224 6.02 2.82 15.75
N ILE A 225 7.17 2.21 16.07
CA ILE A 225 7.50 0.83 15.67
C ILE A 225 6.60 -0.20 16.38
N GLY A 226 6.46 -0.08 17.70
CA GLY A 226 5.79 -1.09 18.52
C GLY A 226 4.33 -0.80 18.89
N GLY A 227 3.87 0.43 18.67
CA GLY A 227 2.61 0.93 19.18
C GLY A 227 1.46 0.87 18.19
N ARG A 228 0.26 1.11 18.74
CA ARG A 228 -0.93 1.45 17.97
C ARG A 228 -1.24 2.93 18.25
N PRO A 229 -1.39 3.77 17.21
CA PRO A 229 -1.75 5.16 17.42
C PRO A 229 -3.17 5.27 17.98
N ASP A 230 -3.43 6.37 18.69
CA ASP A 230 -4.79 6.80 18.96
C ASP A 230 -5.50 7.10 17.62
N PRO A 231 -6.79 6.75 17.44
CA PRO A 231 -7.54 7.05 16.23
C PRO A 231 -7.47 8.53 15.78
N SER A 232 -7.40 9.47 16.72
CA SER A 232 -7.25 10.90 16.44
C SER A 232 -5.86 11.28 15.87
N ALA A 233 -4.84 10.45 16.13
CA ALA A 233 -3.46 10.65 15.69
C ALA A 233 -3.13 9.88 14.40
N MET A 234 -4.08 9.15 13.81
CA MET A 234 -3.84 8.32 12.61
C MET A 234 -3.24 9.09 11.44
N ARG A 235 -3.63 10.35 11.25
CA ARG A 235 -3.10 11.17 10.16
C ARG A 235 -1.59 11.46 10.33
N ALA A 236 -1.20 11.85 11.54
CA ALA A 236 0.20 12.05 11.89
C ALA A 236 0.98 10.73 11.83
N TYR A 237 0.36 9.63 12.23
CA TYR A 237 0.94 8.29 12.14
C TYR A 237 1.27 7.89 10.69
N TYR A 238 0.33 8.09 9.76
CA TYR A 238 0.58 7.84 8.32
C TYR A 238 1.69 8.74 7.77
N ALA A 239 1.68 10.02 8.12
CA ALA A 239 2.74 10.95 7.70
C ALA A 239 4.12 10.53 8.22
N GLN A 240 4.21 10.10 9.48
CA GLN A 240 5.46 9.65 10.08
C GLN A 240 5.92 8.29 9.54
N GLY A 241 5.01 7.33 9.34
CA GLY A 241 5.30 6.05 8.70
C GLY A 241 5.77 6.21 7.25
N TRP A 242 5.14 7.11 6.49
CA TRP A 242 5.58 7.50 5.15
C TRP A 242 7.00 8.08 5.16
N ALA A 243 7.26 9.03 6.06
CA ALA A 243 8.57 9.67 6.18
C ALA A 243 9.66 8.64 6.51
N LEU A 244 9.38 7.71 7.45
CA LEU A 244 10.30 6.65 7.81
C LEU A 244 10.57 5.70 6.64
N CYS A 245 9.53 5.23 5.93
CA CYS A 245 9.72 4.38 4.74
C CYS A 245 10.56 5.08 3.67
N ARG A 246 10.29 6.36 3.42
CA ARG A 246 11.08 7.16 2.48
C ARG A 246 12.54 7.28 2.93
N PHE A 247 12.78 7.63 4.20
CA PHE A 247 14.11 7.77 4.77
C PHE A 247 14.90 6.48 4.66
N LEU A 248 14.35 5.35 5.11
CA LEU A 248 15.02 4.05 5.06
C LEU A 248 15.37 3.61 3.64
N ARG A 249 14.51 3.91 2.66
CA ARG A 249 14.69 3.50 1.26
C ARG A 249 15.69 4.36 0.49
N HIS A 250 15.77 5.65 0.81
CA HIS A 250 16.56 6.62 0.03
C HIS A 250 17.83 7.10 0.74
N HIS A 251 17.92 6.96 2.06
CA HIS A 251 19.13 7.29 2.79
C HIS A 251 20.23 6.25 2.51
N ALA A 252 21.40 6.71 2.07
CA ALA A 252 22.49 5.84 1.61
C ALA A 252 22.92 4.82 2.68
N GLN A 253 22.88 5.21 3.95
CA GLN A 253 23.25 4.35 5.08
C GLN A 253 22.27 3.21 5.34
N HIS A 254 20.98 3.37 5.01
CA HIS A 254 19.90 2.44 5.43
C HIS A 254 19.30 1.64 4.27
N ARG A 255 19.54 2.04 3.01
CA ARG A 255 18.94 1.41 1.83
C ARG A 255 19.16 -0.10 1.77
N LYS A 256 20.33 -0.60 2.18
CA LYS A 256 20.61 -2.05 2.17
C LYS A 256 19.84 -2.78 3.27
N GLN A 257 19.77 -2.17 4.45
CA GLN A 257 19.08 -2.68 5.64
C GLN A 257 17.57 -2.72 5.42
N PHE A 258 17.02 -1.80 4.63
CA PHE A 258 15.60 -1.83 4.24
C PHE A 258 15.22 -3.14 3.55
N ALA A 259 16.12 -3.72 2.75
CA ALA A 259 15.89 -5.01 2.12
C ALA A 259 15.81 -6.14 3.17
N ALA A 260 16.69 -6.13 4.18
CA ALA A 260 16.64 -7.08 5.29
C ALA A 260 15.40 -6.88 6.17
N TRP A 261 14.93 -5.63 6.31
CA TRP A 261 13.69 -5.33 7.00
C TRP A 261 12.47 -5.98 6.35
N LEU A 262 12.38 -5.97 5.01
CA LEU A 262 11.30 -6.65 4.29
C LEU A 262 11.27 -8.16 4.58
N ASP A 263 12.44 -8.78 4.77
CA ASP A 263 12.50 -10.20 5.14
C ASP A 263 11.99 -10.43 6.57
N ARG A 264 12.33 -9.55 7.51
CA ARG A 264 11.78 -9.62 8.88
C ARG A 264 10.26 -9.40 8.91
N GLU A 265 9.75 -8.44 8.13
CA GLU A 265 8.30 -8.18 8.03
C GLU A 265 7.55 -9.39 7.48
N ARG A 266 8.13 -10.13 6.53
CA ARG A 266 7.53 -11.37 6.00
C ARG A 266 7.43 -12.46 7.07
N ASP A 267 8.40 -12.54 7.97
CA ASP A 267 8.44 -13.58 9.00
C ASP A 267 7.45 -13.31 10.16
N GLY A 268 6.89 -12.09 10.23
CA GLY A 268 5.76 -11.73 11.08
C GLY A 268 6.03 -11.92 12.57
N LYS A 269 6.82 -11.03 13.17
CA LYS A 269 7.01 -10.84 14.63
C LYS A 269 8.00 -9.69 14.85
N ILE A 270 7.56 -8.50 14.47
CA ILE A 270 8.43 -7.32 14.48
C ILE A 270 8.37 -6.62 15.82
N THR A 271 9.52 -6.50 16.47
CA THR A 271 9.69 -5.70 17.69
C THR A 271 10.57 -4.48 17.45
N TRP A 272 10.65 -3.61 18.45
CA TRP A 272 11.64 -2.53 18.48
C TRP A 272 13.08 -3.08 18.39
N ASP A 273 13.37 -4.21 19.03
CA ASP A 273 14.72 -4.77 19.06
C ASP A 273 15.13 -5.30 17.68
N ASP A 274 14.19 -5.90 16.93
CA ASP A 274 14.43 -6.27 15.52
C ASP A 274 14.75 -5.05 14.66
N PHE A 275 14.05 -3.93 14.89
CA PHE A 275 14.30 -2.68 14.17
C PHE A 275 15.70 -2.13 14.47
N VAL A 276 16.07 -2.10 15.76
CA VAL A 276 17.40 -1.69 16.21
C VAL A 276 18.49 -2.58 15.61
N GLU A 277 18.29 -3.90 15.63
CA GLU A 277 19.21 -4.90 15.09
C GLU A 277 19.43 -4.68 13.58
N VAL A 278 18.35 -4.64 12.80
CA VAL A 278 18.41 -4.52 11.33
C VAL A 278 19.05 -3.21 10.90
N PHE A 279 18.71 -2.10 11.54
CA PHE A 279 19.21 -0.77 11.16
C PHE A 279 20.49 -0.36 11.89
N GLY A 280 20.99 -1.18 12.82
CA GLY A 280 22.22 -0.92 13.58
C GLY A 280 22.15 0.32 14.45
N ILE A 281 20.98 0.57 15.07
CA ILE A 281 20.72 1.81 15.81
C ILE A 281 21.38 1.74 17.19
N LYS A 282 22.43 2.55 17.39
CA LYS A 282 23.09 2.68 18.70
C LYS A 282 22.49 3.78 19.57
N ASP A 283 21.89 4.77 18.93
CA ASP A 283 21.26 5.93 19.55
C ASP A 283 19.97 6.24 18.79
N ALA A 284 18.84 5.96 19.45
CA ALA A 284 17.52 6.16 18.86
C ALA A 284 17.19 7.64 18.63
N ALA A 285 17.65 8.52 19.52
CA ALA A 285 17.37 9.95 19.43
C ALA A 285 18.17 10.59 18.27
N ALA A 286 19.42 10.14 18.07
CA ALA A 286 20.21 10.56 16.92
C ALA A 286 19.57 10.10 15.60
N PHE A 287 19.13 8.85 15.51
CA PHE A 287 18.44 8.32 14.34
C PHE A 287 17.14 9.09 14.03
N GLU A 288 16.34 9.38 15.06
CA GLU A 288 15.10 10.15 14.93
C GLU A 288 15.37 11.60 14.48
N SER A 289 16.43 12.22 15.02
CA SER A 289 16.86 13.55 14.58
C SER A 289 17.29 13.55 13.11
N ASP A 290 17.99 12.51 12.65
CA ASP A 290 18.38 12.35 11.25
C ASP A 290 17.18 12.17 10.34
N LEU A 291 16.22 11.32 10.73
CA LEU A 291 14.94 11.15 10.03
C LEU A 291 14.21 12.48 9.88
N ILE A 292 14.04 13.22 10.97
CA ILE A 292 13.33 14.51 10.99
C ILE A 292 14.03 15.52 10.07
N ARG A 293 15.35 15.67 10.23
CA ARG A 293 16.16 16.60 9.41
C ARG A 293 16.09 16.25 7.92
N ALA A 294 16.26 14.98 7.57
CA ALA A 294 16.16 14.52 6.19
C ALA A 294 14.78 14.80 5.60
N THR A 295 13.71 14.55 6.36
CA THR A 295 12.32 14.73 5.91
C THR A 295 11.95 16.21 5.76
N ILE A 296 12.29 17.07 6.72
CA ILE A 296 11.96 18.51 6.66
C ILE A 296 12.70 19.21 5.52
N SER A 297 13.90 18.73 5.16
CA SER A 297 14.70 19.28 4.05
C SER A 297 14.11 19.05 2.66
N LEU A 298 13.08 18.19 2.56
CA LEU A 298 12.37 17.95 1.31
C LEU A 298 11.61 19.20 0.86
N LYS A 299 11.70 19.45 -0.45
CA LYS A 299 11.05 20.55 -1.16
C LYS A 299 9.73 20.09 -1.75
#